data_AF-A0A7T1HZS2-F1
#
_entry.id   AF-A0A7T1HZS2-F1
#
_cell.length_a   1.000
_cell.length_b   1.000
_cell.length_c   1.000
_cell.angle_alpha   90.00
_cell.angle_beta   90.00
_cell.angle_gamma   90.00
#
_symmetry.space_group_name_H-M   'P 1'
#
loop_
_entity.id
_entity.type
_entity.pdbx_description
1 polymer ?
#
loop_
_entity_poly.entity_id
_entity_poly.type
_entity_poly.pdbx_seq_one_letter_code
_entity_poly.pdbx_strand_id
1 'polypeptide(L)'
;MNLIEVLMAALLVSLSAGSSLRIWSLIAMGVTQEERRQLLADRLEGELAALEASLRLQSRQSLQPPPCGNSAATLQTLLSSRPSAEGVERRLTLLPADDGLLLELAIDGLPLRRQRLLLPAALGLCQSPSAATGSAPAPQIHG
;
A
#
# COMPACT_ATOMS: atom_id res chain seq x y z
N MET A 1 7.40 34.42 56.68
CA MET A 1 7.06 33.99 55.31
C MET A 1 6.06 34.98 54.77
N ASN A 2 6.43 35.74 53.74
CA ASN A 2 5.68 36.93 53.35
C ASN A 2 4.56 36.56 52.35
N LEU A 3 3.39 37.20 52.43
CA LEU A 3 2.25 36.90 51.55
C LEU A 3 2.61 37.07 50.06
N ILE A 4 3.49 38.01 49.75
CA ILE A 4 4.05 38.27 48.41
C ILE A 4 4.82 37.05 47.87
N GLU A 5 5.52 36.32 48.73
CA GLU A 5 6.34 35.16 48.37
C GLU A 5 5.46 33.98 47.93
N VAL A 6 4.36 33.75 48.65
CA VAL A 6 3.36 32.72 48.30
C VAL A 6 2.67 33.05 46.98
N LEU A 7 2.37 34.32 46.74
CA LEU A 7 1.69 34.79 45.53
C LEU A 7 2.59 34.62 44.28
N MET A 8 3.87 34.97 44.40
CA MET A 8 4.86 34.74 43.34
C MET A 8 5.07 33.25 43.03
N ALA A 9 5.16 32.41 44.06
CA ALA A 9 5.28 30.96 43.89
C ALA A 9 4.06 30.37 43.15
N ALA A 10 2.84 30.78 43.53
CA ALA A 10 1.61 30.33 42.88
C ALA A 10 1.53 30.75 41.40
N LEU A 11 1.97 31.98 41.08
CA LEU A 11 2.04 32.47 39.69
C LEU A 11 3.03 31.67 38.84
N LEU A 12 4.23 31.42 39.35
CA LEU A 12 5.26 30.63 38.66
C LEU A 12 4.80 29.19 38.41
N VAL A 13 4.18 28.57 39.40
CA VAL A 13 3.60 27.22 39.27
C VAL A 13 2.49 27.21 38.22
N SER A 14 1.59 28.19 38.24
CA SER A 14 0.48 28.27 37.29
C SER A 14 0.97 28.46 35.85
N LEU A 15 1.99 29.30 35.64
CA LEU A 15 2.61 29.51 34.32
C LEU A 15 3.30 28.24 33.81
N SER A 16 4.05 27.55 34.67
CA SER A 16 4.72 26.29 34.33
C SER A 16 3.72 25.19 33.98
N ALA A 17 2.68 25.01 34.81
CA ALA A 17 1.61 24.05 34.56
C ALA A 17 0.86 24.34 33.25
N GLY A 18 0.60 25.62 32.97
CA GLY A 18 -0.01 26.06 31.71
C GLY A 18 0.83 25.69 30.48
N SER A 19 2.14 25.92 30.51
CA SER A 19 3.02 25.53 29.39
C SER A 19 3.08 24.01 29.17
N SER A 20 3.11 23.22 30.25
CA SER A 20 3.17 21.76 30.17
C SER A 20 1.91 21.19 29.51
N LEU A 21 0.73 21.65 29.93
CA LEU A 21 -0.55 21.20 29.35
C LEU A 21 -0.66 21.51 27.85
N ARG A 22 -0.12 22.65 27.40
CA ARG A 22 -0.12 23.02 25.97
C ARG A 22 0.77 22.11 25.14
N ILE A 23 1.89 21.66 25.68
CA ILE A 23 2.77 20.70 24.98
C ILE A 23 2.06 19.35 24.85
N TRP A 24 1.44 18.87 25.94
CA TRP A 24 0.71 17.60 25.91
C TRP A 24 -0.50 17.63 24.97
N SER A 25 -1.23 18.74 24.90
CA SER A 25 -2.37 18.84 23.97
C SER A 25 -1.92 18.83 22.50
N LEU A 26 -0.81 19.50 22.17
CA LEU A 26 -0.25 19.46 20.82
C LEU A 26 0.22 18.04 20.44
N ILE A 27 0.86 17.33 21.37
CA ILE A 27 1.30 15.94 21.15
C ILE A 27 0.07 15.03 20.95
N ALA A 28 -0.95 15.15 21.81
CA ALA A 28 -2.17 14.35 21.71
C ALA A 28 -2.88 14.54 20.36
N MET A 29 -2.96 15.78 19.86
CA MET A 29 -3.50 16.06 18.52
C MET A 29 -2.67 15.39 17.43
N GLY A 30 -1.34 15.45 17.52
CA GLY A 30 -0.43 14.82 16.56
C GLY A 30 -0.61 13.29 16.47
N VAL A 31 -0.76 12.60 17.61
CA VAL A 31 -0.93 11.13 17.65
C VAL A 31 -2.22 10.73 16.94
N THR A 32 -3.35 11.39 17.21
CA THR A 32 -4.63 11.04 16.58
C THR A 32 -4.64 11.28 15.06
N GLN A 33 -3.90 12.28 14.59
CA GLN A 33 -3.78 12.56 13.16
C GLN A 33 -2.97 11.47 12.46
N GLU A 34 -1.91 10.98 13.11
CA GLU A 34 -1.05 9.93 12.56
C GLU A 34 -1.75 8.58 12.54
N GLU A 35 -2.47 8.22 13.61
CA GLU A 35 -3.31 7.00 13.64
C GLU A 35 -4.31 6.98 12.49
N ARG A 36 -4.98 8.11 12.22
CA ARG A 36 -5.91 8.21 11.09
C ARG A 36 -5.21 7.99 9.75
N ARG A 37 -4.01 8.53 9.57
CA ARG A 37 -3.23 8.32 8.34
C ARG A 37 -2.79 6.88 8.19
N GLN A 38 -2.38 6.23 9.27
CA GLN A 38 -1.99 4.82 9.28
C GLN A 38 -3.18 3.94 8.91
N LEU A 39 -4.35 4.14 9.52
CA LEU A 39 -5.57 3.38 9.18
C LEU A 39 -5.96 3.52 7.69
N LEU A 40 -5.77 4.70 7.11
CA LEU A 40 -6.05 4.92 5.69
C LEU A 40 -5.01 4.24 4.78
N ALA A 41 -3.73 4.25 5.17
CA ALA A 41 -2.68 3.52 4.48
C ALA A 41 -2.92 2.01 4.55
N ASP A 42 -3.26 1.48 5.72
CA ASP A 42 -3.59 0.07 5.93
C ASP A 42 -4.80 -0.36 5.10
N ARG A 43 -5.81 0.52 4.97
CA ARG A 43 -6.97 0.27 4.12
C ARG A 43 -6.58 0.12 2.64
N LEU A 44 -5.72 1.01 2.12
CA LEU A 44 -5.22 0.92 0.74
C LEU A 44 -4.37 -0.34 0.53
N GLU A 45 -3.53 -0.68 1.50
CA GLU A 45 -2.69 -1.89 1.46
C GLU A 45 -3.54 -3.16 1.50
N GLY A 46 -4.57 -3.18 2.33
CA GLY A 46 -5.55 -4.27 2.38
C GLY A 46 -6.28 -4.47 1.05
N GLU A 47 -6.71 -3.39 0.40
CA GLU A 47 -7.34 -3.48 -0.92
C GLU A 47 -6.37 -4.03 -1.97
N LEU A 48 -5.14 -3.52 -2.00
CA LEU A 48 -4.11 -3.99 -2.92
C LEU A 48 -3.81 -5.47 -2.70
N ALA A 49 -3.63 -5.90 -1.45
CA ALA A 49 -3.38 -7.30 -1.10
C ALA A 49 -4.56 -8.20 -1.50
N ALA A 50 -5.80 -7.76 -1.30
CA ALA A 50 -6.99 -8.49 -1.72
C ALA A 50 -7.09 -8.63 -3.25
N LEU A 51 -6.75 -7.57 -4.00
CA LEU A 51 -6.68 -7.61 -5.46
C LEU A 51 -5.59 -8.58 -5.95
N GLU A 52 -4.38 -8.52 -5.40
CA GLU A 52 -3.30 -9.45 -5.76
C GLU A 52 -3.66 -10.90 -5.42
N ALA A 53 -4.22 -11.15 -4.24
CA ALA A 53 -4.62 -12.50 -3.81
C ALA A 53 -5.68 -13.10 -4.73
N SER A 54 -6.70 -12.32 -5.09
CA SER A 54 -7.76 -12.77 -5.99
C SER A 54 -7.26 -13.01 -7.41
N LEU A 55 -6.29 -12.23 -7.91
CA LEU A 55 -5.63 -12.49 -9.19
C LEU A 55 -4.81 -13.78 -9.18
N ARG A 56 -4.07 -14.05 -8.09
CA ARG A 56 -3.32 -15.31 -7.90
C ARG A 56 -4.25 -16.53 -7.75
N LEU A 57 -5.41 -16.36 -7.12
CA LEU A 57 -6.40 -17.44 -7.05
C LEU A 57 -6.94 -17.77 -8.45
N GLN A 58 -7.16 -16.75 -9.28
CA GLN A 58 -7.62 -16.95 -10.65
C GLN A 58 -6.56 -17.62 -11.54
N SER A 59 -5.27 -17.30 -11.37
CA SER A 59 -4.21 -17.96 -12.14
C SER A 59 -4.11 -19.45 -11.83
N ARG A 60 -4.35 -19.87 -10.58
CA ARG A 60 -4.37 -21.29 -10.18
C ARG A 60 -5.50 -22.10 -10.80
N GLN A 61 -6.55 -21.46 -11.31
CA GLN A 61 -7.65 -22.16 -11.98
C GLN A 61 -7.28 -22.62 -13.39
N SER A 62 -6.24 -22.03 -13.99
CA SER A 62 -5.74 -22.46 -15.29
C SER A 62 -4.60 -23.47 -15.13
N LEU A 63 -4.79 -24.70 -15.62
CA LEU A 63 -3.73 -25.72 -15.62
C LEU A 63 -2.60 -25.40 -16.60
N GLN A 64 -2.88 -24.60 -17.64
CA GLN A 64 -1.90 -24.23 -18.65
C GLN A 64 -2.03 -22.75 -18.98
N PRO A 65 -1.19 -21.88 -18.38
CA PRO A 65 -1.27 -20.45 -18.63
C PRO A 65 -0.90 -20.11 -20.08
N PRO A 66 -1.64 -19.20 -20.74
CA PRO A 66 -1.36 -18.81 -22.12
C PRO A 66 -0.02 -18.06 -22.26
N PRO A 67 0.49 -17.87 -23.50
CA PRO A 67 1.64 -16.99 -23.74
C PRO A 67 1.31 -15.53 -23.35
N CYS A 68 2.32 -14.79 -22.89
CA CYS A 68 2.12 -13.45 -22.33
C CYS A 68 1.68 -12.34 -23.30
N GLY A 69 1.67 -12.58 -24.61
CA GLY A 69 1.56 -11.56 -25.67
C GLY A 69 0.30 -10.68 -25.68
N ASN A 70 -0.69 -10.90 -24.81
CA ASN A 70 -1.87 -10.03 -24.59
C ASN A 70 -2.36 -10.04 -23.12
N SER A 71 -1.50 -10.49 -22.20
CA SER A 71 -1.89 -10.79 -20.83
C SER A 71 -2.11 -9.52 -19.99
N ALA A 72 -1.42 -8.41 -20.31
CA ALA A 72 -1.62 -7.12 -19.64
C ALA A 72 -3.00 -6.49 -19.94
N ALA A 73 -3.45 -6.54 -21.19
CA ALA A 73 -4.79 -6.08 -21.58
C ALA A 73 -5.91 -6.92 -20.92
N THR A 74 -5.69 -8.24 -20.83
CA THR A 74 -6.59 -9.14 -20.11
C THR A 74 -6.65 -8.79 -18.62
N LEU A 75 -5.49 -8.55 -18.00
CA LEU A 75 -5.38 -8.10 -16.61
C LEU A 75 -6.10 -6.77 -16.38
N GLN A 76 -5.95 -5.80 -17.29
CA GLN A 76 -6.65 -4.52 -17.22
C GLN A 76 -8.18 -4.73 -17.22
N THR A 77 -8.67 -5.56 -18.13
CA THR A 77 -10.11 -5.87 -18.26
C THR A 77 -10.66 -6.57 -17.00
N LEU A 78 -9.88 -7.49 -16.41
CA LEU A 78 -10.22 -8.16 -15.16
C LEU A 78 -10.28 -7.18 -13.97
N LEU A 79 -9.41 -6.18 -13.94
CA LEU A 79 -9.38 -5.20 -12.86
C LEU A 79 -10.38 -4.06 -13.05
N SER A 80 -10.71 -3.70 -14.29
CA SER A 80 -11.70 -2.67 -14.61
C SER A 80 -13.13 -3.16 -14.39
N SER A 81 -13.37 -4.46 -14.50
CA SER A 81 -14.68 -5.07 -14.21
C SER A 81 -14.93 -5.26 -12.72
N ARG A 82 -13.91 -5.12 -11.86
CA ARG A 82 -14.07 -5.21 -10.41
C ARG A 82 -14.43 -3.86 -9.80
N PRO A 83 -15.42 -3.79 -8.90
CA PRO A 83 -15.71 -2.57 -8.18
C PRO A 83 -14.49 -2.12 -7.36
N SER A 84 -14.31 -0.82 -7.26
CA SER A 84 -13.39 -0.21 -6.30
C SER A 84 -14.02 -0.19 -4.91
N ALA A 85 -13.19 -0.23 -3.86
CA ALA A 85 -13.70 0.00 -2.53
C ALA A 85 -14.27 1.42 -2.41
N GLU A 86 -15.25 1.61 -1.52
CA GLU A 86 -15.87 2.91 -1.30
C GLU A 86 -14.82 3.95 -0.90
N GLY A 87 -14.84 5.11 -1.57
CA GLY A 87 -13.90 6.21 -1.37
C GLY A 87 -12.49 5.97 -1.93
N VAL A 88 -12.27 4.88 -2.68
CA VAL A 88 -10.98 4.61 -3.34
C VAL A 88 -11.13 4.77 -4.85
N GLU A 89 -10.35 5.70 -5.40
CA GLU A 89 -10.17 5.86 -6.84
C GLU A 89 -9.11 4.86 -7.33
N ARG A 90 -9.46 4.11 -8.38
CA ARG A 90 -8.57 3.15 -9.03
C ARG A 90 -8.24 3.62 -10.42
N ARG A 91 -6.94 3.73 -10.73
CA ARG A 91 -6.43 4.04 -12.07
C ARG A 91 -5.54 2.91 -12.56
N LEU A 92 -5.76 2.50 -13.80
CA LEU A 92 -5.06 1.40 -14.45
C LEU A 92 -4.33 1.94 -15.68
N THR A 93 -3.00 1.87 -15.68
CA THR A 93 -2.18 2.32 -16.81
C THR A 93 -1.44 1.13 -17.39
N LEU A 94 -1.69 0.80 -18.66
CA LEU A 94 -0.90 -0.20 -19.37
C LEU A 94 0.52 0.34 -19.61
N LEU A 95 1.53 -0.48 -19.31
CA LEU A 95 2.90 -0.14 -19.65
C LEU A 95 3.16 -0.40 -21.15
N PRO A 96 4.17 0.28 -21.75
CA PRO A 96 4.62 -0.04 -23.09
C PRO A 96 4.98 -1.52 -23.23
N ALA A 97 4.82 -2.07 -24.44
CA ALA A 97 5.16 -3.45 -24.79
C ALA A 97 4.35 -4.57 -24.11
N ASP A 98 3.19 -4.26 -23.51
CA ASP A 98 2.29 -5.24 -22.85
C ASP A 98 2.96 -6.05 -21.71
N ASP A 99 4.05 -5.55 -21.17
CA ASP A 99 4.83 -6.23 -20.14
C ASP A 99 4.18 -6.15 -18.75
N GLY A 100 3.25 -5.22 -18.54
CA GLY A 100 2.61 -5.04 -17.24
C GLY A 100 1.54 -3.96 -17.18
N LEU A 101 0.96 -3.85 -15.99
CA LEU A 101 -0.07 -2.88 -15.65
C LEU A 101 0.32 -2.14 -14.38
N LEU A 102 0.36 -0.82 -14.43
CA LEU A 102 0.49 0.02 -13.24
C LEU A 102 -0.90 0.25 -12.64
N LEU A 103 -1.09 -0.28 -11.44
CA LEU A 103 -2.25 -0.03 -10.59
C LEU A 103 -1.94 1.14 -9.66
N GLU A 104 -2.73 2.20 -9.73
CA GLU A 104 -2.73 3.30 -8.77
C GLU A 104 -4.05 3.28 -7.98
N LEU A 105 -3.94 3.31 -6.65
CA LEU A 105 -5.05 3.47 -5.72
C LEU A 105 -4.87 4.79 -4.97
N ALA A 106 -5.93 5.59 -4.90
CA ALA A 106 -5.95 6.87 -4.19
C ALA A 106 -7.24 6.98 -3.37
N ILE A 107 -7.21 7.68 -2.24
CA ILE A 107 -8.43 8.00 -1.49
C ILE A 107 -8.92 9.37 -1.92
N ASP A 108 -10.21 9.49 -2.25
CA ASP A 108 -10.80 10.75 -2.68
C ASP A 108 -10.57 11.87 -1.65
N GLY A 109 -10.07 13.01 -2.13
CA GLY A 109 -9.81 14.19 -1.31
C GLY A 109 -8.59 14.10 -0.39
N LEU A 110 -7.78 13.04 -0.48
CA LEU A 110 -6.55 12.88 0.31
C LEU A 110 -5.30 12.79 -0.56
N PRO A 111 -4.15 13.34 -0.11
CA PRO A 111 -2.87 13.22 -0.81
C PRO A 111 -2.20 11.86 -0.56
N LEU A 112 -2.98 10.78 -0.39
CA LEU A 112 -2.46 9.44 -0.16
C LEU A 112 -2.67 8.61 -1.41
N ARG A 113 -1.57 8.13 -2.01
CA ARG A 113 -1.57 7.31 -3.22
C ARG A 113 -0.65 6.12 -3.05
N ARG A 114 -1.08 4.96 -3.55
CA ARG A 114 -0.27 3.74 -3.63
C ARG A 114 -0.22 3.29 -5.07
N GLN A 115 0.98 2.99 -5.54
CA GLN A 115 1.23 2.49 -6.89
C GLN A 115 1.85 1.09 -6.82
N ARG A 116 1.44 0.23 -7.73
CA ARG A 116 1.93 -1.14 -7.83
C ARG A 116 2.02 -1.57 -9.28
N LEU A 117 3.20 -2.06 -9.66
CA LEU A 117 3.39 -2.71 -10.93
C LEU A 117 2.91 -4.16 -10.84
N LEU A 118 1.94 -4.52 -11.67
CA LEU A 118 1.41 -5.86 -11.82
C LEU A 118 1.94 -6.46 -13.12
N LEU A 119 2.76 -7.50 -12.99
CA LEU A 119 3.30 -8.26 -14.12
C LEU A 119 2.47 -9.54 -14.26
N PRO A 120 1.78 -9.77 -15.39
CA PRO A 120 0.96 -10.97 -15.59
C PRO A 120 1.73 -12.28 -15.35
N ALA A 121 3.00 -12.34 -15.77
CA ALA A 121 3.87 -13.50 -15.54
C ALA A 121 4.16 -13.73 -14.05
N ALA A 122 4.40 -12.67 -13.27
CA ALA A 122 4.64 -12.78 -11.83
C ALA A 122 3.40 -13.20 -11.04
N LEU A 123 2.21 -12.96 -11.60
CA LEU A 123 0.93 -13.42 -11.07
C LEU A 123 0.58 -14.86 -11.50
N GLY A 124 1.40 -15.47 -12.37
CA GLY A 124 1.14 -16.79 -12.95
C GLY A 124 0.03 -16.81 -14.01
N LEU A 125 -0.39 -15.64 -14.51
CA LEU A 125 -1.47 -15.53 -15.50
C LEU A 125 -1.01 -15.87 -16.92
N CYS A 126 0.30 -15.84 -17.18
CA CYS A 126 0.89 -16.21 -18.45
C CYS A 126 2.30 -16.79 -18.25
N GLN A 127 2.79 -17.54 -19.23
CA GLN A 127 4.19 -17.95 -19.29
C GLN A 127 4.95 -17.10 -20.30
N SER A 128 6.04 -16.48 -19.86
CA SER A 128 7.01 -15.89 -20.78
C SER A 128 7.86 -17.02 -21.35
N PRO A 129 8.09 -17.07 -22.68
CA PRO A 129 8.96 -18.08 -23.29
C PRO A 129 10.40 -18.05 -22.72
N SER A 130 10.80 -16.95 -22.08
CA SER A 130 12.13 -16.80 -21.49
C SER A 130 12.34 -17.57 -20.17
N ALA A 131 11.29 -17.99 -19.47
CA ALA A 131 11.44 -18.66 -18.17
C ALA A 131 11.77 -20.16 -18.27
N ALA A 132 11.61 -20.77 -19.46
CA ALA A 132 11.86 -22.19 -19.68
C ALA A 132 13.36 -22.56 -19.81
N THR A 133 14.27 -21.59 -19.88
CA THR A 133 15.72 -21.82 -20.14
C THR A 133 16.60 -21.66 -18.89
N GLY A 134 16.01 -21.44 -17.71
CA GLY A 134 16.72 -21.08 -16.48
C GLY A 134 16.96 -22.21 -15.47
N SER A 135 16.66 -23.47 -15.77
CA SER A 135 17.10 -24.59 -14.92
C SER A 135 18.56 -24.92 -15.26
N ALA A 136 19.49 -24.18 -14.66
CA ALA A 136 20.89 -24.55 -14.67
C ALA A 136 21.03 -25.99 -14.11
N PRO A 137 21.66 -26.93 -14.83
CA PRO A 137 21.89 -28.26 -14.30
C PRO A 137 22.79 -28.16 -13.07
N ALA A 138 22.36 -28.77 -11.97
CA ALA A 138 23.14 -28.88 -10.75
C ALA A 138 24.54 -29.46 -11.07
N PRO A 139 25.64 -28.91 -10.53
CA PRO A 139 26.96 -29.48 -10.72
C PRO A 139 26.98 -30.89 -10.11
N GLN A 140 27.13 -31.91 -10.96
CA GLN A 140 27.40 -33.27 -10.50
C GLN A 140 28.78 -33.29 -9.86
N ILE A 141 28.81 -33.41 -8.53
CA ILE A 141 30.04 -33.69 -7.79
C ILE A 141 30.29 -35.20 -7.93
N HIS A 142 31.19 -35.57 -8.82
CA HIS A 142 31.76 -36.92 -8.85
C HIS A 142 32.78 -37.05 -7.71
N GLY A 143 32.52 -38.00 -6.81
CA GLY A 143 33.50 -38.53 -5.86
C GLY A 143 34.29 -39.69 -6.42
#